data_AF-A0A6N7FUZ1-F1
#
_entry.id   AF-A0A6N7FUZ1-F1
#
_cell.length_a   1.000
_cell.length_b   1.000
_cell.length_c   1.000
_cell.angle_alpha   90.00
_cell.angle_beta   90.00
_cell.angle_gamma   90.00
#
_symmetry.space_group_name_H-M   'P 1'
#
loop_
_entity.id
_entity.type
_entity.pdbx_description
1 polymer ?
#
loop_
_entity_poly.entity_id
_entity_poly.type
_entity_poly.pdbx_seq_one_letter_code
_entity_poly.pdbx_strand_id
1 'polypeptide(L)' 'MPAIHIRNVPEPTLAALRERAARHGRSMQQELLDILENAAAESAPAQPPRPIQLATTRTSVTATWRREDIYDDEGR' A
#
# COMPACT_ATOMS: atom_id res chain seq x y z
N MET A 1 28.40 -4.55 8.50
CA MET A 1 27.01 -4.15 8.79
C MET A 1 26.90 -2.66 8.55
N PRO A 2 25.95 -2.19 7.71
CA PRO A 2 25.70 -0.76 7.56
C PRO A 2 25.11 -0.21 8.86
N ALA A 3 25.56 0.97 9.28
CA ALA A 3 25.06 1.66 10.46
C ALA A 3 24.73 3.11 10.10
N ILE A 4 23.56 3.59 10.55
CA ILE A 4 23.10 4.95 10.30
C ILE A 4 23.09 5.70 11.63
N HIS A 5 23.73 6.86 11.66
CA HIS A 5 23.69 7.78 12.80
C HIS A 5 22.95 9.05 12.38
N ILE A 6 21.79 9.30 12.99
CA ILE A 6 20.98 10.49 12.77
C ILE A 6 21.24 11.48 13.89
N ARG A 7 21.69 12.69 13.55
CA ARG A 7 21.96 13.78 14.51
C ARG A 7 20.80 14.77 14.53
N ASN A 8 20.69 15.53 15.63
CA ASN A 8 19.74 16.63 15.79
C ASN A 8 18.28 16.21 15.60
N VAL A 9 17.92 15.00 16.06
CA VAL A 9 16.52 14.57 16.07
C VAL A 9 15.80 15.38 17.16
N PRO A 10 14.71 16.09 16.83
CA PRO A 10 13.92 16.78 17.85
C PRO A 10 13.40 15.80 18.89
N GLU A 11 13.50 16.17 20.17
CA GLU A 11 12.97 15.37 21.28
C GLU A 11 11.51 14.92 21.09
N PRO A 12 10.56 15.77 20.63
CA PRO A 12 9.18 15.32 20.39
C PRO A 12 9.09 14.21 19.34
N THR A 13 9.94 14.25 18.31
CA THR A 13 9.99 13.21 17.28
C THR A 13 10.49 11.89 17.86
N LEU A 14 11.52 11.96 18.71
CA LEU A 14 12.08 10.78 19.37
C LEU A 14 11.08 10.15 20.34
N ALA A 15 10.32 10.96 21.09
CA ALA A 15 9.25 10.49 21.95
C ALA A 15 8.12 9.79 21.17
N ALA A 16 7.65 10.40 20.08
CA ALA A 16 6.61 9.82 19.22
C ALA A 16 7.04 8.49 18.59
N LEU A 17 8.30 8.38 18.15
CA LEU A 17 8.85 7.14 17.60
C LEU A 17 8.95 6.03 18.67
N ARG A 18 9.35 6.37 19.90
CA ARG A 18 9.37 5.40 21.02
C ARG A 18 7.97 4.88 21.34
N GLU A 19 6.98 5.77 21.40
CA GLU A 19 5.58 5.38 21.64
C GLU A 19 5.07 4.46 20.53
N ARG A 20 5.38 4.81 19.27
CA ARG A 20 5.04 3.98 18.11
C ARG A 20 5.68 2.59 18.19
N ALA A 21 6.97 2.51 18.52
CA ALA A 21 7.66 1.22 18.70
C ALA A 21 7.01 0.38 19.82
N ALA A 22 6.66 1.00 20.95
CA ALA A 22 5.97 0.33 22.05
C ALA A 22 4.59 -0.20 21.62
N ARG A 23 3.83 0.58 20.85
CA ARG A 23 2.53 0.18 20.29
C ARG A 23 2.62 -1.03 19.38
N HIS A 24 3.71 -1.15 18.61
CA HIS A 24 3.95 -2.29 17.74
C HIS A 24 4.63 -3.47 18.45
N GLY A 25 5.01 -3.33 19.73
CA GLY A 25 5.74 -4.37 20.47
C GLY A 25 7.15 -4.61 19.93
N ARG A 26 7.77 -3.60 19.32
CA ARG A 26 9.08 -3.69 18.63
C ARG A 26 10.13 -2.84 19.33
N SER A 27 11.40 -3.18 19.10
CA SER A 27 12.50 -2.31 19.52
C SER A 27 12.52 -1.03 18.68
N MET A 28 13.10 0.04 19.23
CA MET A 28 13.28 1.30 18.50
C MET A 28 14.06 1.11 17.19
N GLN A 29 15.08 0.23 17.21
CA GLN A 29 15.87 -0.09 16.02
C GLN A 29 15.00 -0.78 14.96
N GLN A 30 14.18 -1.76 15.36
CA GLN A 30 13.31 -2.48 14.43
C GLN A 30 12.25 -1.55 13.83
N GLU A 31 11.65 -0.69 14.64
CA GLU A 31 10.68 0.29 14.16
C GLU A 31 11.30 1.26 13.14
N LEU A 32 12.53 1.73 13.39
CA LEU A 32 13.25 2.58 12.43
C LEU A 32 13.58 1.84 11.13
N LEU A 33 13.98 0.57 11.21
CA LEU A 33 14.23 -0.24 10.01
C LEU A 33 12.95 -0.38 9.18
N ASP A 34 11.83 -0.73 9.81
CA ASP A 34 10.56 -0.88 9.10
C ASP A 34 10.11 0.45 8.47
N ILE A 35 10.32 1.59 9.13
CA ILE A 35 10.02 2.91 8.55
C ILE A 35 10.90 3.17 7.32
N LEU A 36 12.20 2.89 7.40
CA LEU A 36 13.14 3.10 6.28
C LEU A 36 12.83 2.18 5.11
N GLU A 37 12.50 0.91 5.36
CA GLU A 37 12.13 -0.05 4.33
C GLU A 37 10.84 0.35 3.61
N ASN A 38 9.82 0.76 4.36
CA ASN A 38 8.56 1.24 3.78
C ASN A 38 8.76 2.52 2.97
N ALA A 39 9.54 3.48 3.48
CA ALA A 39 9.84 4.73 2.76
C ALA A 39 10.65 4.48 1.47
N ALA A 40 11.56 3.50 1.48
CA ALA A 40 12.29 3.09 0.30
C ALA A 40 11.39 2.39 -0.73
N ALA A 41 10.43 1.58 -0.28
CA ALA A 41 9.44 0.96 -1.15
C ALA A 41 8.45 1.96 -1.75
N GLU A 42 8.04 2.98 -0.98
CA GLU A 42 7.12 4.04 -1.41
C GLU A 42 7.75 4.98 -2.45
N SER A 43 9.07 5.17 -2.40
CA SER A 43 9.80 5.98 -3.40
C SER A 43 9.94 5.30 -4.77
N ALA A 44 9.53 4.03 -4.92
CA ALA A 44 9.34 3.48 -6.25
C ALA A 44 8.15 4.21 -6.89
N PRO A 45 8.30 4.86 -8.06
CA PRO A 45 7.18 5.50 -8.72
C PRO A 45 6.08 4.46 -8.85
N ALA A 46 4.89 4.78 -8.34
CA ALA A 46 3.73 3.91 -8.41
C ALA A 46 3.66 3.34 -9.81
N GLN A 47 3.93 2.03 -9.94
CA GLN A 47 3.86 1.39 -11.25
C GLN A 47 2.45 1.68 -11.78
N PRO A 48 2.31 2.25 -12.98
CA PRO A 48 0.99 2.44 -13.55
C PRO A 48 0.29 1.08 -13.50
N PRO A 49 -0.99 1.04 -13.06
CA PRO A 49 -1.72 -0.22 -13.01
C PRO A 49 -1.55 -0.91 -14.35
N ARG A 50 -1.14 -2.19 -14.32
CA ARG A 50 -0.96 -2.93 -15.57
C ARG A 50 -2.26 -2.83 -16.36
N PRO A 51 -2.23 -2.43 -17.64
CA PRO A 51 -3.44 -2.32 -18.42
C PRO A 51 -4.13 -3.68 -18.45
N ILE A 52 -5.40 -3.71 -18.06
CA ILE A 52 -6.21 -4.92 -18.16
C ILE A 52 -6.33 -5.31 -19.64
N GLN A 53 -5.94 -6.54 -19.97
CA GLN A 53 -6.15 -7.10 -21.31
C GLN A 53 -7.53 -7.76 -21.34
N LEU A 54 -8.48 -7.10 -21.99
CA LEU A 54 -9.82 -7.64 -22.20
C LEU A 54 -9.81 -8.53 -23.45
N ALA A 55 -10.03 -9.84 -23.27
CA ALA A 55 -10.37 -10.72 -24.39
C ALA A 55 -11.81 -10.40 -24.81
N THR A 56 -11.97 -9.63 -25.89
CA THR A 56 -13.30 -9.23 -26.40
C THR A 56 -13.74 -10.18 -27.51
N THR A 57 -14.93 -10.77 -27.35
CA THR A 57 -15.58 -11.56 -28.40
C THR A 57 -16.55 -10.65 -29.16
N ARG A 58 -16.44 -10.62 -30.49
CA ARG A 58 -17.32 -9.81 -31.33
C ARG A 58 -18.65 -10.53 -31.49
N THR A 59 -19.70 -9.99 -30.88
CA THR A 59 -21.09 -10.42 -31.13
C THR A 59 -21.68 -9.59 -32.27
N SER A 60 -22.64 -10.16 -32.99
CA SER A 60 -23.34 -9.49 -34.10
C SER A 60 -24.47 -8.55 -33.67
N VAL A 61 -24.70 -8.41 -32.36
CA VAL A 61 -25.83 -7.66 -31.79
C VAL A 61 -25.31 -6.66 -30.75
N THR A 62 -25.65 -5.39 -30.93
CA THR A 62 -25.51 -4.38 -29.89
C THR A 62 -26.69 -4.51 -28.94
N ALA A 63 -26.42 -4.97 -27.71
CA ALA A 63 -27.44 -5.14 -26.69
C ALA A 63 -27.11 -4.26 -25.47
N THR A 64 -28.15 -3.72 -24.85
CA THR A 64 -28.05 -2.81 -23.70
C THR A 64 -28.24 -3.64 -22.44
N TRP A 65 -27.16 -4.17 -21.88
CA TRP A 65 -27.22 -4.96 -20.67
C TRP A 65 -26.96 -4.07 -19.46
N ARG A 66 -27.83 -4.13 -18.45
CA ARG A 66 -27.52 -3.58 -17.13
C ARG A 66 -26.96 -4.68 -16.24
N ARG A 67 -26.19 -4.27 -15.24
CA ARG A 67 -25.62 -5.20 -14.25
C ARG A 67 -26.71 -5.99 -13.53
N GLU A 68 -27.82 -5.33 -13.21
CA GLU A 68 -29.02 -5.91 -12.59
C GLU A 68 -29.71 -6.97 -13.46
N ASP A 69 -29.55 -6.92 -14.79
CA ASP A 69 -30.10 -7.94 -15.70
C ASP A 69 -29.24 -9.21 -15.77
N ILE A 70 -27.96 -9.11 -15.38
CA ILE A 70 -26.96 -10.19 -15.49
C ILE A 70 -26.72 -10.87 -14.14
N TYR A 71 -26.78 -10.12 -13.06
CA TYR A 71 -26.54 -10.61 -11.71
C TYR A 71 -27.79 -10.35 -10.87
N ASP A 72 -28.43 -11.41 -10.40
CA ASP A 72 -29.43 -11.32 -9.34
C ASP A 72 -28.71 -10.91 -8.04
N ASP A 73 -29.36 -10.09 -7.21
CA ASP A 73 -28.78 -9.32 -6.09
C ASP A 73 -28.37 -10.20 -4.89
N GLU A 74 -28.20 -11.52 -5.08
CA GLU A 74 -27.82 -12.50 -4.06
C GLU A 74 -26.31 -12.66 -3.88
N GLY A 75 -25.49 -11.85 -4.55
CA GLY A 75 -24.03 -11.91 -4.47
C GLY A 75 -23.42 -11.29 -3.20
N ARG A 76 -23.95 -11.62 -2.01
CA ARG A 76 -23.45 -11.12 -0.71
C ARG A 76 -22.68 -12.17 0.08
#